data_AF-A0AAJ1Q152-F1
#
_entry.id   AF-A0AAJ1Q152-F1
#
_cell.length_a   1.000
_cell.length_b   1.000
_cell.length_c   1.000
_cell.angle_alpha   90.00
_cell.angle_beta   90.00
_cell.angle_gamma   90.00
#
_symmetry.space_group_name_H-M   'P 1'
#
loop_
_entity.id
_entity.type
_entity.pdbx_description
1 polymer ?
#
loop_
_entity_poly.entity_id
_entity_poly.type
_entity_poly.pdbx_seq_one_letter_code
_entity_poly.pdbx_strand_id
1 'polypeptide(L)'
;MDMNERAQRIKDTLTAGLEARHRSLDTLAYAAAALEHAREEYAHAWADATAVGWQENELNKAGLTAPVKPKTRRASKRQARVSQSRTNEVPEQ
;
A
#
# COMPACT_ATOMS: atom_id res chain seq x y z
N MET A 1 -14.32 -39.94 1.77
CA MET A 1 -14.49 -38.49 1.54
C MET A 1 -14.56 -38.29 0.05
N ASP A 2 -15.66 -37.73 -0.45
CA ASP A 2 -15.86 -37.54 -1.88
C ASP A 2 -14.84 -36.52 -2.43
N MET A 3 -14.33 -36.77 -3.64
CA MET A 3 -13.33 -35.90 -4.28
C MET A 3 -13.88 -34.48 -4.46
N ASN A 4 -15.19 -34.35 -4.69
CA ASN A 4 -15.90 -33.06 -4.75
C ASN A 4 -15.91 -32.34 -3.41
N GLU A 5 -16.12 -33.05 -2.30
CA GLU A 5 -16.15 -32.47 -0.96
C GLU A 5 -14.76 -31.93 -0.56
N ARG A 6 -13.70 -32.66 -0.91
CA ARG A 6 -12.32 -32.19 -0.71
C ARG A 6 -12.01 -30.95 -1.55
N ALA A 7 -12.43 -30.92 -2.82
CA ALA A 7 -12.22 -29.77 -3.70
C ALA A 7 -12.96 -28.53 -3.18
N GLN A 8 -14.20 -28.69 -2.71
CA GLN A 8 -14.99 -27.60 -2.15
C GLN A 8 -14.34 -27.00 -0.89
N ARG A 9 -13.88 -27.84 0.05
CA ARG A 9 -13.19 -27.36 1.26
C ARG A 9 -11.92 -26.57 0.95
N ILE A 10 -11.16 -27.00 -0.06
CA ILE A 10 -9.96 -26.27 -0.50
C ILE A 10 -10.35 -24.91 -1.06
N LYS A 11 -11.37 -24.85 -1.92
CA LYS A 11 -11.88 -23.59 -2.48
C LYS A 11 -12.32 -22.63 -1.38
N ASP A 12 -13.13 -23.09 -0.43
CA ASP A 12 -13.65 -22.26 0.66
C ASP A 12 -12.51 -21.69 1.52
N THR A 13 -11.51 -22.51 1.83
CA THR A 13 -10.32 -22.09 2.59
C THR A 13 -9.53 -21.01 1.86
N LEU A 14 -9.32 -21.19 0.54
CA LEU A 14 -8.59 -20.22 -0.28
C LEU A 14 -9.37 -18.91 -0.42
N THR A 15 -10.69 -18.98 -0.62
CA THR A 15 -11.55 -17.80 -0.70
C THR A 15 -11.53 -17.02 0.61
N ALA A 16 -11.72 -17.69 1.75
CA ALA A 16 -11.64 -17.03 3.06
C ALA A 16 -10.27 -16.38 3.30
N GLY A 17 -9.19 -17.05 2.90
CA GLY A 17 -7.83 -16.50 2.98
C GLY A 17 -7.61 -15.27 2.11
N LEU A 18 -8.19 -15.24 0.90
CA LEU A 18 -8.14 -14.09 -0.01
C LEU A 18 -8.96 -12.91 0.54
N GLU A 19 -10.16 -13.16 1.03
CA GLU A 19 -11.01 -12.13 1.64
C GLU A 19 -10.34 -11.47 2.85
N ALA A 20 -9.74 -12.27 3.74
CA ALA A 20 -9.01 -11.76 4.89
C ALA A 20 -7.85 -10.84 4.47
N ARG A 21 -7.09 -11.24 3.45
CA ARG A 21 -6.00 -10.41 2.90
C ARG A 21 -6.52 -9.13 2.25
N HIS A 22 -7.65 -9.20 1.55
CA HIS A 22 -8.27 -8.02 0.94
C HIS A 22 -8.65 -6.99 2.02
N ARG A 23 -9.33 -7.43 3.09
CA ARG A 23 -9.70 -6.53 4.20
C ARG A 23 -8.47 -5.88 4.86
N SER A 24 -7.39 -6.64 5.03
CA SER A 24 -6.13 -6.10 5.55
C SER A 24 -5.52 -5.04 4.61
N LEU A 25 -5.58 -5.25 3.29
CA LEU A 25 -5.12 -4.26 2.32
C LEU A 25 -5.99 -3.00 2.35
N ASP A 26 -7.32 -3.14 2.44
CA ASP A 26 -8.23 -2.00 2.56
C ASP A 26 -7.93 -1.17 3.82
N THR A 27 -7.66 -1.85 4.94
CA THR A 27 -7.30 -1.20 6.21
C THR A 27 -5.98 -0.43 6.08
N LEU A 28 -4.98 -1.03 5.43
CA LEU A 28 -3.69 -0.39 5.18
C LEU A 28 -3.81 0.80 4.22
N ALA A 29 -4.65 0.69 3.19
CA ALA A 29 -4.91 1.78 2.26
C ALA A 29 -5.56 2.97 2.97
N TYR A 30 -6.56 2.71 3.83
CA TYR A 30 -7.19 3.74 4.65
C TYR A 30 -6.18 4.38 5.62
N ALA A 31 -5.39 3.58 6.32
CA ALA A 31 -4.37 4.09 7.25
C ALA A 31 -3.29 4.91 6.53
N ALA A 32 -2.91 4.52 5.30
CA ALA A 32 -1.96 5.28 4.49
C ALA A 32 -2.53 6.65 4.09
N ALA A 33 -3.80 6.71 3.67
CA ALA A 33 -4.47 7.96 3.34
C ALA A 33 -4.62 8.87 4.57
N ALA A 34 -5.00 8.31 5.72
CA ALA A 34 -5.10 9.06 6.98
C ALA A 34 -3.74 9.62 7.43
N LEU A 35 -2.66 8.85 7.27
CA LEU A 35 -1.31 9.31 7.56
C LEU A 35 -0.85 10.43 6.62
N GLU A 36 -1.21 10.36 5.33
CA GLU A 36 -0.92 11.42 4.37
C GLU A 36 -1.64 12.71 4.74
N HIS A 37 -2.94 12.64 5.04
CA HIS A 37 -3.72 13.78 5.51
C HIS A 37 -3.13 14.41 6.78
N ALA A 38 -2.81 13.59 7.78
CA ALA A 38 -2.21 14.08 9.03
C ALA A 38 -0.86 14.79 8.81
N ARG A 39 -0.07 14.35 7.82
CA ARG A 39 1.18 15.01 7.44
C ARG A 39 0.96 16.36 6.78
N GLU A 40 -0.06 16.47 5.93
CA GLU A 40 -0.45 17.72 5.29
C GLU A 40 -0.93 18.74 6.33
N GLU A 41 -1.85 18.33 7.23
CA GLU A 41 -2.31 19.18 8.34
C GLU A 41 -1.16 19.65 9.22
N TYR A 42 -0.23 18.75 9.54
CA TYR A 42 0.97 19.10 10.30
C TYR A 42 1.84 20.12 9.56
N ALA A 43 2.03 19.96 8.25
CA ALA A 43 2.79 20.90 7.44
C ALA A 43 2.13 22.29 7.38
N HIS A 44 0.80 22.34 7.32
CA HIS A 44 0.05 23.58 7.41
C HIS A 44 0.19 24.24 8.77
N ALA A 45 0.02 23.49 9.87
CA ALA A 45 0.19 24.03 11.22
C ALA A 45 1.61 24.55 11.48
N TRP A 46 2.64 23.87 10.93
CA TRP A 46 4.01 24.36 10.97
C TRP A 46 4.16 25.69 10.20
N ALA A 47 3.61 25.78 8.98
CA ALA A 47 3.66 27.00 8.18
C ALA A 47 2.97 28.17 8.91
N ASP A 48 1.80 27.93 9.49
CA ASP A 48 1.07 28.93 10.27
C ASP A 48 1.89 29.41 11.47
N ALA A 49 2.48 28.48 12.24
CA ALA A 49 3.33 28.83 13.38
C ALA A 49 4.53 29.69 12.96
N THR A 50 5.20 29.35 11.85
CA THR A 50 6.30 30.17 11.34
C THR A 50 5.81 31.54 10.83
N ALA A 51 4.60 31.63 10.29
CA ALA A 51 4.01 32.88 9.82
C ALA A 51 3.68 33.85 10.97
N VAL A 52 3.29 33.34 12.15
CA VAL A 52 3.15 34.15 13.37
C VAL A 52 4.47 34.41 14.10
N GLY A 53 5.61 33.99 13.53
CA GLY A 53 6.94 34.35 13.99
C GLY A 53 7.62 33.35 14.92
N TRP A 54 7.05 32.15 15.11
CA TRP A 54 7.72 31.10 15.86
C TRP A 54 8.99 30.66 15.14
N GLN A 55 10.08 30.58 15.90
CA GLN A 55 11.34 30.09 15.37
C GLN A 55 11.42 28.56 15.49
N GLU A 56 12.19 27.95 14.60
CA GLU A 56 12.37 26.49 14.57
C GLU A 56 12.93 25.95 15.89
N ASN A 57 13.78 26.70 16.59
CA ASN A 57 14.30 26.33 17.92
C ASN A 57 13.19 26.30 19.00
N GLU A 58 12.19 27.16 18.92
CA GLU A 58 11.04 27.19 19.84
C GLU A 58 10.09 26.03 19.56
N LEU A 59 9.85 25.74 18.28
CA LEU A 59 9.08 24.58 17.85
C LEU A 59 9.77 23.26 18.27
N ASN A 60 11.09 23.17 18.09
CA ASN A 60 11.89 22.03 18.55
C ASN A 60 11.84 21.85 20.07
N LYS A 61 11.85 22.94 20.86
CA LYS A 61 11.66 22.87 22.33
C LYS A 61 10.27 22.37 22.71
N ALA A 62 9.24 22.65 21.89
CA ALA A 62 7.91 22.08 22.05
C ALA A 62 7.80 20.63 21.55
N GLY A 63 8.90 20.02 21.10
CA GLY A 63 8.94 18.65 20.59
C GLY A 63 8.45 18.50 19.15
N LEU A 64 8.19 19.62 18.46
CA LEU A 64 7.79 19.63 17.05
C LEU A 64 9.03 19.62 16.17
N THR A 65 9.00 18.89 15.07
CA THR A 65 10.11 18.83 14.09
C THR A 65 9.63 19.26 12.72
N ALA A 66 10.50 19.86 11.92
CA ALA A 66 10.11 20.36 10.61
C ALA A 66 9.48 19.24 9.74
N PRO A 67 8.37 19.51 9.02
CA PRO A 67 7.73 18.53 8.15
C PRO A 67 8.71 17.98 7.11
N VAL A 68 8.93 16.66 7.12
CA VAL A 68 9.81 16.01 6.16
C VAL A 68 9.02 15.64 4.91
N LYS A 69 9.48 16.07 3.73
CA LYS A 69 8.87 15.66 2.46
C LYS A 69 8.93 14.13 2.32
N PRO A 70 7.81 13.47 1.94
CA PRO A 70 7.83 12.04 1.69
C PRO A 70 8.90 11.71 0.66
N LYS A 71 9.80 10.77 0.99
CA LYS A 71 10.79 10.27 0.04
C LYS A 71 10.02 9.50 -1.03
N THR A 72 9.80 10.09 -2.20
CA THR A 72 9.09 9.44 -3.31
C THR A 72 9.84 8.17 -3.69
N ARG A 73 9.31 7.01 -3.29
CA ARG A 73 9.87 5.72 -3.64
C ARG A 73 9.60 5.51 -5.13
N ARG A 74 10.64 5.54 -5.98
CA ARG A 74 10.51 5.20 -7.41
C ARG A 74 9.79 3.85 -7.51
N ALA A 75 8.58 3.83 -8.06
CA ALA A 75 7.89 2.60 -8.38
C ALA A 75 8.75 1.86 -9.41
N SER A 76 9.37 0.74 -8.99
CA SER A 76 10.02 -0.16 -9.93
C SER A 76 8.98 -0.61 -10.95
N LYS A 77 9.19 -0.24 -12.21
CA LYS A 77 8.33 -0.57 -13.35
C LYS A 77 8.34 -2.09 -13.50
N ARG A 78 7.35 -2.76 -12.91
CA ARG A 78 7.17 -4.21 -13.05
C ARG A 78 6.92 -4.49 -14.54
N GLN A 79 7.95 -4.93 -15.26
CA GLN A 79 7.82 -5.37 -16.65
C GLN A 79 6.75 -6.46 -16.70
N ALA A 80 5.69 -6.21 -17.47
CA ALA A 80 4.68 -7.20 -17.76
C ALA A 80 5.38 -8.38 -18.45
N ARG A 81 5.36 -9.55 -17.81
CA ARG A 81 5.86 -10.79 -18.40
C ARG A 81 4.93 -11.10 -19.57
N VAL A 82 5.37 -10.82 -20.79
CA VAL A 82 4.67 -11.23 -22.01
C VAL A 82 4.65 -12.76 -22.01
N SER A 83 3.46 -13.32 -21.81
CA SER A 83 3.20 -14.74 -21.99
C SER A 83 3.46 -15.09 -23.45
N GLN A 84 4.59 -15.72 -23.75
CA GLN A 84 4.78 -16.39 -25.04
C GLN A 84 3.91 -17.65 -25.03
N SER A 85 2.84 -17.60 -25.82
CA SER A 85 2.04 -18.76 -26.22
C SER A 85 2.96 -19.80 -26.87
N ARG A 86 3.18 -20.94 -26.22
CA ARG A 86 3.76 -22.11 -26.90
C ARG A 86 2.69 -22.68 -27.82
N THR A 87 2.83 -22.46 -29.11
CA THR A 87 2.20 -23.31 -30.13
C THR A 87 2.92 -24.65 -30.11
N ASN A 88 2.28 -25.67 -29.52
CA ASN A 88 2.66 -27.06 -29.76
C ASN A 88 2.21 -27.41 -31.18
N GLU A 89 3.13 -27.38 -32.13
CA GLU A 89 2.94 -28.09 -33.39
C GLU A 89 3.24 -29.57 -33.15
N VAL A 90 2.21 -30.40 -33.31
CA VAL A 90 2.32 -31.85 -33.44
C VAL A 90 2.62 -32.12 -34.91
N PRO A 91 3.76 -32.72 -35.29
CA PRO A 91 3.89 -33.26 -36.63
C PRO A 91 3.14 -34.59 -36.68
N GLU A 92 2.01 -34.60 -37.40
CA GLU A 92 1.53 -35.83 -38.01
C GLU A 92 2.47 -36.19 -39.16
N GLN A 93 3.16 -37.33 -39.03
CA GLN A 93 3.26 -38.45 -39.99
C GLN A 93 4.45 -39.35 -39.66
#